data_AF-A0A381E163-F1
#
_entry.id   AF-A0A381E163-F1
#
_cell.length_a   1.000
_cell.length_b   1.000
_cell.length_c   1.000
_cell.angle_alpha   90.00
_cell.angle_beta   90.00
_cell.angle_gamma   90.00
#
_symmetry.space_group_name_H-M   'P 1'
#
loop_
_entity.id
_entity.type
_entity.pdbx_description
1 polymer ?
#
loop_
_entity_poly.entity_id
_entity_poly.type
_entity_poly.pdbx_seq_one_letter_code
_entity_poly.pdbx_strand_id
1 'polypeptide(L)'
;MPIPYRQRIQDWCTQNNITIPPGFYRHPASRYAAIDLAFEPPKLIATTWFKQEDLLYYLTHNAGRHYRILDFKERCELIWHDSRPHRSQSL
;
A
#
# COMPACT_ATOMS: atom_id res chain seq x y z
N MET A 1 22.91 -4.42 3.84
CA MET A 1 21.59 -4.72 4.44
C MET A 1 20.51 -4.20 3.49
N PRO A 2 19.48 -4.99 3.13
CA PRO A 2 18.36 -4.47 2.36
C PRO A 2 17.62 -3.38 3.17
N ILE A 3 17.23 -2.29 2.52
CA ILE A 3 16.45 -1.20 3.16
C ILE A 3 15.15 -1.80 3.73
N PRO A 4 14.79 -1.55 5.00
CA PRO A 4 13.55 -2.05 5.59
C PRO A 4 12.30 -1.54 4.86
N TYR A 5 11.23 -2.33 4.83
CA TYR A 5 9.97 -1.90 4.18
C TYR A 5 9.43 -0.58 4.73
N ARG A 6 9.55 -0.37 6.05
CA ARG A 6 9.11 0.88 6.69
C ARG A 6 9.73 2.09 6.01
N GLN A 7 11.05 2.09 5.84
CA GLN A 7 11.77 3.19 5.22
C GLN A 7 11.36 3.36 3.75
N ARG A 8 11.28 2.26 2.98
CA ARG A 8 10.83 2.34 1.57
C ARG A 8 9.44 2.97 1.42
N ILE A 9 8.52 2.58 2.28
CA ILE A 9 7.14 3.09 2.28
C ILE A 9 7.12 4.57 2.67
N GLN A 10 7.89 4.97 3.70
CA GLN A 10 7.98 6.37 4.12
C GLN A 10 8.57 7.26 3.03
N ASP A 11 9.67 6.84 2.42
CA ASP A 11 10.34 7.58 1.35
C ASP A 11 9.38 7.80 0.19
N TRP A 12 8.71 6.73 -0.25
CA TRP A 12 7.74 6.80 -1.33
C TRP A 12 6.54 7.68 -0.98
N CYS A 13 5.96 7.54 0.21
CA CYS A 13 4.84 8.38 0.65
C CYS A 13 5.23 9.86 0.69
N THR A 14 6.43 10.18 1.18
CA THR A 14 6.94 11.55 1.25
C THR A 14 7.13 12.13 -0.16
N GLN A 15 7.71 11.36 -1.08
CA GLN A 15 7.91 11.77 -2.48
C GLN A 15 6.61 11.98 -3.25
N ASN A 16 5.54 11.27 -2.88
CA ASN A 16 4.24 11.29 -3.57
C ASN A 16 3.16 12.09 -2.83
N ASN A 17 3.52 12.91 -1.84
CA ASN A 17 2.60 13.73 -1.04
C ASN A 17 1.47 12.91 -0.38
N ILE A 18 1.81 11.77 0.22
CA ILE A 18 0.87 10.85 0.88
C ILE A 18 0.96 11.01 2.40
N THR A 19 -0.18 11.18 3.06
CA THR A 19 -0.25 11.26 4.52
C THR A 19 -0.01 9.89 5.15
N ILE A 20 0.97 9.81 6.07
CA ILE A 20 1.27 8.62 6.85
C ILE A 20 0.56 8.70 8.21
N PRO A 21 -0.42 7.83 8.52
CA PRO A 21 -1.10 7.87 9.81
C PRO A 21 -0.17 7.41 10.95
N PRO A 22 -0.33 7.95 12.18
CA PRO A 22 0.47 7.52 13.35
C PRO A 22 0.41 6.01 13.62
N GLY A 23 -0.72 5.37 13.27
CA GLY A 23 -0.90 3.92 13.41
C GLY A 23 0.12 3.08 12.64
N PHE A 24 0.68 3.59 11.55
CA PHE A 24 1.70 2.90 10.73
C PHE A 24 2.96 2.56 11.53
N TYR A 25 3.31 3.35 12.54
CA TYR A 25 4.51 3.17 13.34
C TYR A 25 4.36 2.13 14.45
N ARG A 26 3.12 1.69 14.75
CA ARG A 26 2.82 0.78 15.86
C ARG A 26 3.29 -0.65 15.61
N HIS A 27 3.40 -1.06 14.35
CA HIS A 27 3.77 -2.41 13.96
C HIS A 27 4.90 -2.40 12.90
N PRO A 28 5.63 -3.52 12.73
CA PRO A 28 6.55 -3.66 11.61
C PRO A 28 5.83 -3.53 10.27
N ALA A 29 6.43 -2.79 9.34
CA ALA A 29 5.90 -2.66 7.99
C ALA A 29 6.28 -3.88 7.12
N SER A 30 5.41 -4.22 6.17
CA SER A 30 5.50 -5.40 5.31
C SER A 30 5.44 -5.01 3.82
N ARG A 31 5.46 -6.03 2.95
CA ARG A 31 5.61 -5.91 1.50
C ARG A 31 4.55 -5.05 0.81
N TYR A 32 3.28 -5.26 1.14
CA TYR A 32 2.15 -4.64 0.46
C TYR A 32 1.57 -3.50 1.28
N ALA A 33 1.27 -2.39 0.61
CA ALA A 33 0.63 -1.23 1.21
C ALA A 33 -0.57 -0.78 0.35
N ALA A 34 -1.59 -0.23 1.00
CA ALA A 34 -2.75 0.36 0.36
C ALA A 34 -2.81 1.85 0.68
N ILE A 35 -3.08 2.68 -0.33
CA ILE A 35 -3.31 4.11 -0.22
C ILE A 35 -4.80 4.35 -0.46
N ASP A 36 -5.48 4.97 0.49
CA ASP A 36 -6.86 5.43 0.35
C ASP A 36 -6.86 6.76 -0.41
N LEU A 37 -7.43 6.73 -1.62
CA LEU A 37 -7.50 7.87 -2.54
C LEU A 37 -8.73 8.76 -2.26
N ALA A 38 -9.59 8.41 -1.31
CA ALA A 38 -10.75 9.21 -0.95
C ALA A 38 -10.40 10.46 -0.12
N PHE A 39 -9.13 10.59 0.31
CA PHE A 39 -8.64 11.73 1.10
C PHE A 39 -7.83 12.69 0.23
N GLU A 40 -7.82 13.96 0.61
CA GLU A 40 -6.96 15.00 0.05
C GLU A 40 -6.11 15.63 1.18
N PRO A 41 -4.78 15.41 1.20
CA PRO A 41 -4.02 14.51 0.32
C PRO A 41 -4.35 13.02 0.57
N PRO A 42 -4.03 12.12 -0.38
CA PRO A 42 -4.25 10.68 -0.21
C PRO A 42 -3.52 10.14 1.03
N LYS A 43 -4.05 9.05 1.59
CA LYS A 43 -3.62 8.57 2.90
C LYS A 43 -3.20 7.11 2.86
N LEU A 44 -2.04 6.80 3.43
CA LEU A 44 -1.61 5.42 3.65
C LEU A 44 -2.54 4.72 4.66
N ILE A 45 -2.94 3.49 4.38
CA ILE A 45 -3.54 2.62 5.39
C ILE A 45 -2.46 2.18 6.38
N ALA A 46 -2.74 2.34 7.68
CA ALA A 46 -1.75 2.08 8.73
C ALA A 46 -1.22 0.63 8.73
N THR A 47 -2.06 -0.31 8.29
CA THR A 47 -1.71 -1.72 8.17
C THR A 47 -1.03 -1.99 6.83
N THR A 48 0.02 -2.80 6.87
CA THR A 48 0.69 -3.35 5.68
C THR A 48 0.71 -4.87 5.76
N TRP A 49 0.79 -5.55 4.63
CA TRP A 49 0.61 -7.00 4.57
C TRP A 49 1.81 -7.70 3.95
N PHE A 50 2.12 -8.90 4.46
CA PHE A 50 3.12 -9.77 3.83
C PHE A 50 2.49 -10.64 2.74
N LYS A 51 1.28 -11.15 3.02
CA LYS A 51 0.50 -12.00 2.13
C LYS A 51 -0.47 -11.16 1.31
N GLN A 52 -0.65 -11.53 0.04
CA GLN A 52 -1.58 -10.82 -0.83
C GLN A 52 -3.04 -11.16 -0.46
N GLU A 53 -3.30 -12.35 0.08
CA GLU A 53 -4.65 -12.76 0.50
C GLU A 53 -5.18 -11.87 1.64
N ASP A 54 -4.34 -11.50 2.61
CA ASP A 54 -4.75 -10.64 3.73
C ASP A 54 -5.07 -9.21 3.27
N LEU A 55 -4.30 -8.70 2.30
CA LEU A 55 -4.58 -7.44 1.63
C LEU A 55 -5.90 -7.50 0.86
N LEU A 56 -6.11 -8.57 0.08
CA LEU A 56 -7.35 -8.79 -0.66
C LEU A 56 -8.56 -8.85 0.28
N TYR A 57 -8.44 -9.59 1.39
CA TYR A 57 -9.46 -9.65 2.43
C TYR A 57 -9.80 -8.25 2.95
N TYR A 58 -8.80 -7.42 3.25
CA TYR A 58 -9.03 -6.03 3.66
C TYR A 58 -9.79 -5.23 2.60
N LEU A 59 -9.39 -5.31 1.32
CA LEU A 59 -10.02 -4.55 0.23
C LEU A 59 -11.47 -4.97 -0.01
N THR A 60 -11.77 -6.28 0.04
CA THR A 60 -13.14 -6.78 -0.15
C THR A 60 -14.06 -6.37 1.00
N HIS A 61 -13.56 -6.35 2.24
CA HIS A 61 -14.35 -5.89 3.40
C HIS A 61 -14.52 -4.38 3.46
N ASN A 62 -13.70 -3.62 2.72
CA ASN A 62 -13.80 -2.17 2.59
C ASN A 62 -14.18 -1.78 1.15
N ALA A 63 -15.04 -2.58 0.52
CA ALA A 63 -15.53 -2.33 -0.83
C ALA A 63 -16.20 -0.94 -0.95
N GLY A 64 -16.12 -0.35 -2.15
CA GLY A 64 -16.65 0.99 -2.43
C GLY A 64 -15.68 2.14 -2.17
N ARG A 65 -14.48 1.86 -1.65
CA ARG A 65 -13.37 2.82 -1.57
C ARG A 65 -12.41 2.64 -2.73
N HIS A 66 -11.80 3.76 -3.13
CA HIS A 66 -10.82 3.79 -4.19
C HIS A 66 -9.43 3.67 -3.58
N TYR A 67 -8.73 2.58 -3.86
CA TYR A 67 -7.41 2.30 -3.33
C TYR A 67 -6.36 2.22 -4.44
N ARG A 68 -5.17 2.76 -4.15
CA ARG A 68 -3.95 2.46 -4.90
C ARG A 68 -3.11 1.46 -4.11
N ILE A 69 -2.67 0.37 -4.72
CA ILE A 69 -1.96 -0.70 -4.00
C ILE A 69 -0.56 -0.89 -4.55
N LEU A 70 0.40 -1.03 -3.64
CA LEU A 70 1.81 -1.01 -3.96
C LEU A 70 2.50 -2.27 -3.44
N ASP A 71 3.34 -2.87 -4.26
CA ASP A 71 4.26 -3.94 -3.89
C ASP A 71 5.67 -3.37 -3.76
N PHE A 72 6.15 -3.19 -2.53
CA PHE A 72 7.48 -2.63 -2.25
C PHE A 72 8.62 -3.63 -2.36
N LYS A 73 8.31 -4.93 -2.57
CA LYS A 73 9.33 -5.93 -2.92
C LYS A 73 9.65 -5.83 -4.40
N GLU A 74 8.61 -5.83 -5.22
CA GLU A 74 8.70 -5.89 -6.68
C GLU A 74 8.76 -4.48 -7.32
N ARG A 75 8.53 -3.44 -6.50
CA ARG A 75 8.48 -2.04 -6.90
C ARG A 75 7.50 -1.84 -8.04
N CYS A 76 6.25 -2.23 -7.84
CA CYS A 76 5.21 -1.98 -8.81
C CYS A 76 3.88 -1.64 -8.15
N GLU A 77 3.02 -0.99 -8.92
CA GLU A 77 1.62 -0.87 -8.59
C GLU A 77 0.89 -2.14 -9.02
N LEU A 78 -0.04 -2.57 -8.17
CA LEU A 78 -0.95 -3.66 -8.47
C LEU A 78 -2.28 -3.01 -8.91
N ILE A 79 -2.81 -3.43 -10.06
CA ILE A 79 -4.11 -3.01 -10.59
C ILE A 79 -5.01 -4.22 -10.62
N TRP A 80 -6.20 -4.15 -10.02
CA TRP A 80 -7.16 -5.24 -10.07
C TRP A 80 -8.16 -4.98 -11.19
N HIS A 81 -8.14 -5.87 -12.18
CA HIS A 81 -9.19 -6.00 -13.17
C HIS A 81 -9.82 -7.38 -12.98
N ASP A 82 -11.15 -7.42 -12.84
CA ASP A 82 -11.96 -8.66 -12.88
C ASP A 82 -11.35 -9.84 -12.10
N SER A 83 -11.04 -9.62 -10.82
CA SER A 83 -10.52 -10.63 -9.88
C SER A 83 -9.06 -11.08 -10.09
N ARG A 84 -8.28 -10.46 -10.99
CA ARG A 84 -6.85 -10.74 -11.15
C ARG A 84 -5.98 -9.49 -11.02
N PRO A 85 -4.90 -9.54 -10.21
CA PRO A 85 -3.94 -8.46 -10.12
C PRO A 85 -3.06 -8.43 -11.38
N HIS A 86 -3.04 -7.29 -12.04
CA HIS A 86 -2.10 -6.93 -13.09
C HIS A 86 -1.04 -6.01 -12.48
N ARG A 87 0.20 -6.11 -12.96
CA ARG A 87 1.29 -5.23 -12.50
C ARG A 87 1.43 -4.09 -13.49
N SER A 88 1.42 -2.85 -13.00
CA SER A 88 1.64 -1.65 -13.81
C SER A 88 2.78 -0.81 -13.25
N GLN A 89 3.67 -0.36 -14.13
CA GLN A 89 4.83 0.53 -13.93
C GLN A 89 5.70 0.35 -12.66
N SER A 90 7.01 0.58 -12.83
CA SER A 90 8.00 0.46 -11.76
C SER A 90 7.96 1.66 -10.80
N LEU A 91 7.88 1.38 -9.49
CA LEU A 91 8.02 2.33 -8.37
C LEU A 91 9.50 2.66 -8.08
#